data_AF-A0A661JET6-F1
#
_entry.id   AF-A0A661JET6-F1
#
_cell.length_a   1.000
_cell.length_b   1.000
_cell.length_c   1.000
_cell.angle_alpha   90.00
_cell.angle_beta   90.00
_cell.angle_gamma   90.00
#
_symmetry.space_group_name_H-M   'P 1'
#
loop_
_entity.id
_entity.type
_entity.pdbx_description
1 polymer ?
#
loop_
_entity_poly.entity_id
_entity_poly.type
_entity_poly.pdbx_seq_one_letter_code
_entity_poly.pdbx_strand_id
1 'polypeptide(L)'
;MGEGLRIIPLGGLGEIGLNMMVLEYGERALVIDAGLMFPEDYMLGIDMVIPDISYLRAIREKIQAIILTHGHEDHIGALPFFLPELEGIPLYGTAFTLALLQEKVKEHKG
;
A
#
# COMPACT_ATOMS: atom_id res chain seq x y z
N MET A 1 1.05 -8.17 30.79
CA MET A 1 0.15 -8.42 29.64
C MET A 1 1.03 -8.40 28.41
N GLY A 2 0.97 -9.44 27.57
CA GLY A 2 1.72 -9.44 26.30
C GLY A 2 1.19 -8.35 25.36
N GLU A 3 2.01 -7.94 24.40
CA GLU A 3 1.57 -7.03 23.35
C GLU A 3 0.49 -7.72 22.50
N GLY A 4 -0.60 -6.99 22.20
CA GLY A 4 -1.67 -7.48 21.32
C GLY A 4 -1.38 -7.16 19.86
N LEU A 5 -1.87 -8.00 18.95
CA LEU A 5 -1.86 -7.68 17.52
C LEU A 5 -2.82 -6.53 17.24
N ARG A 6 -2.32 -5.47 16.59
CA ARG A 6 -3.12 -4.36 16.08
C ARG A 6 -3.34 -4.55 14.59
N ILE A 7 -4.59 -4.43 14.14
CA ILE A 7 -5.00 -4.48 12.74
C ILE A 7 -5.53 -3.10 12.38
N ILE A 8 -4.86 -2.42 11.47
CA ILE A 8 -5.09 -1.00 11.20
C ILE A 8 -5.34 -0.83 9.69
N PRO A 9 -6.61 -0.76 9.26
CA PRO A 9 -6.95 -0.49 7.88
C PRO A 9 -6.66 0.99 7.56
N LEU A 10 -5.86 1.23 6.52
CA LEU A 10 -5.56 2.58 6.00
C LEU A 10 -6.35 2.91 4.73
N GLY A 11 -7.03 1.92 4.15
CA GLY A 11 -8.01 2.06 3.06
C GLY A 11 -8.66 0.72 2.71
N GLY A 12 -9.71 0.74 1.89
CA GLY A 12 -10.45 -0.45 1.46
C GLY A 12 -11.52 -0.95 2.43
N LEU A 13 -11.89 -0.15 3.44
CA LEU A 13 -13.04 -0.40 4.30
C LEU A 13 -14.10 0.69 4.13
N GLY A 14 -15.31 0.29 3.77
CA GLY A 14 -16.41 1.23 3.49
C GLY A 14 -16.39 1.81 2.07
N GLU A 15 -15.45 1.37 1.25
CA GLU A 15 -15.24 1.77 -0.15
C GLU A 15 -14.68 0.58 -0.96
N ILE A 16 -14.74 0.66 -2.30
CA ILE A 16 -14.11 -0.30 -3.21
C ILE A 16 -12.86 0.37 -3.79
N GLY A 17 -11.67 -0.15 -3.47
CA GLY A 17 -10.40 0.48 -3.82
C GLY A 17 -9.54 0.73 -2.58
N LEU A 18 -8.38 1.39 -2.77
CA LEU A 18 -7.50 1.85 -1.68
C LEU A 18 -7.03 0.76 -0.70
N ASN A 19 -7.01 -0.52 -1.09
CA ASN A 19 -6.67 -1.57 -0.13
C ASN A 19 -5.26 -1.34 0.43
N MET A 20 -5.19 -1.13 1.74
CA MET A 20 -3.95 -0.99 2.50
C MET A 20 -4.23 -1.30 3.96
N MET A 21 -3.50 -2.24 4.53
CA MET A 21 -3.67 -2.65 5.92
C MET A 21 -2.33 -2.80 6.63
N VAL A 22 -2.25 -2.36 7.88
CA VAL A 22 -1.09 -2.56 8.74
C VAL A 22 -1.40 -3.61 9.80
N LEU A 23 -0.51 -4.59 9.93
CA LEU A 23 -0.45 -5.52 11.05
C LEU A 23 0.72 -5.11 11.94
N GLU A 24 0.44 -4.67 13.17
CA GLU A 24 1.48 -4.20 14.10
C GLU A 24 1.49 -5.07 15.37
N TYR A 25 2.68 -5.53 15.75
CA TYR A 25 2.93 -6.31 16.95
C TYR A 25 4.25 -5.85 17.59
N GLY A 26 4.15 -5.11 18.69
CA GLY A 26 5.29 -4.49 19.36
C GLY A 26 6.01 -3.47 18.50
N GLU A 27 7.31 -3.69 18.30
CA GLU A 27 8.18 -2.84 17.48
C GLU A 27 8.28 -3.30 16.03
N ARG A 28 7.34 -4.14 15.57
CA ARG A 28 7.31 -4.67 14.20
C ARG A 28 5.96 -4.43 13.55
N ALA A 29 6.01 -4.10 12.26
CA ALA A 29 4.83 -3.94 11.43
C ALA A 29 5.00 -4.61 10.07
N LEU A 30 3.91 -5.13 9.52
CA LEU A 30 3.77 -5.56 8.13
C LEU A 30 2.70 -4.71 7.47
N VAL A 31 2.95 -4.28 6.24
CA VAL A 31 1.94 -3.64 5.40
C VAL A 31 1.43 -4.67 4.40
N ILE A 32 0.11 -4.71 4.20
CA ILE A 32 -0.55 -5.56 3.21
C ILE A 32 -1.16 -4.61 2.18
N ASP A 33 -0.72 -4.76 0.94
CA ASP A 33 -1.16 -4.01 -0.23
C ASP A 33 -0.96 -2.48 -0.15
N ALA A 34 -1.09 -1.83 -1.29
CA ALA A 34 -1.06 -0.38 -1.48
C ALA A 34 -1.83 -0.05 -2.77
N GLY A 35 -3.15 -0.13 -2.68
CA GLY A 35 -4.08 0.07 -3.79
C GLY A 35 -4.40 1.52 -4.11
N LEU A 36 -4.78 1.79 -5.36
CA LEU A 36 -5.47 3.03 -5.73
C LEU A 36 -7.00 2.85 -5.73
N MET A 37 -7.73 3.95 -5.89
CA MET A 37 -9.16 3.93 -6.21
C MET A 37 -9.43 4.85 -7.39
N PHE A 38 -10.37 4.44 -8.23
CA PHE A 38 -10.86 5.28 -9.32
C PHE A 38 -11.75 6.39 -8.76
N PRO A 39 -11.65 7.61 -9.29
CA PRO A 39 -12.42 8.76 -8.82
C PRO A 39 -13.93 8.53 -9.05
N GLU A 40 -14.74 9.07 -8.14
CA GLU A 40 -16.19 9.13 -8.30
C GLU A 40 -16.60 10.27 -9.24
N ASP A 41 -17.83 10.22 -9.78
CA ASP A 41 -18.33 11.19 -10.78
C ASP A 41 -18.23 12.67 -10.35
N TYR A 42 -18.23 12.94 -9.04
CA TYR A 42 -18.13 14.30 -8.49
C TYR A 42 -16.69 14.79 -8.31
N MET A 43 -15.68 13.92 -8.46
CA MET A 43 -14.26 14.24 -8.31
C MET A 43 -13.67 14.77 -9.61
N LEU A 44 -14.21 15.91 -10.10
CA LEU A 44 -13.83 16.48 -11.38
C LEU A 44 -12.34 16.86 -11.43
N GLY A 45 -11.63 16.34 -12.44
CA GLY A 45 -10.21 16.60 -12.67
C GLY A 45 -9.23 15.75 -11.84
N ILE A 46 -9.74 14.77 -11.09
CA ILE A 46 -8.93 13.76 -10.40
C ILE A 46 -8.82 12.52 -11.29
N ASP A 47 -7.60 12.01 -11.49
CA ASP A 47 -7.38 10.78 -12.27
C ASP A 47 -7.46 9.52 -11.40
N MET A 48 -7.00 9.62 -10.14
CA MET A 48 -7.00 8.52 -9.17
C MET A 48 -6.89 9.06 -7.74
N VAL A 49 -7.33 8.25 -6.78
CA VAL A 49 -7.17 8.48 -5.35
C VAL A 49 -6.18 7.46 -4.80
N ILE A 50 -5.31 7.88 -3.87
CA ILE A 50 -4.32 7.02 -3.21
C ILE A 50 -4.43 7.14 -1.67
N PRO A 51 -4.01 6.11 -0.90
CA PRO A 51 -4.12 6.11 0.56
C PRO A 51 -3.25 7.18 1.24
N ASP A 52 -3.68 7.68 2.40
CA ASP A 52 -2.84 8.52 3.25
C ASP A 52 -1.83 7.66 4.03
N ILE A 53 -0.55 7.79 3.69
CA ILE A 53 0.55 7.05 4.31
C ILE A 53 1.17 7.77 5.52
N SER A 54 0.54 8.81 6.06
CA SER A 54 1.04 9.54 7.23
C SER A 54 1.29 8.63 8.43
N TYR A 55 0.48 7.57 8.60
CA TYR A 55 0.73 6.56 9.64
C TYR A 55 2.00 5.75 9.36
N LEU A 56 2.21 5.29 8.12
CA LEU A 56 3.41 4.52 7.74
C LEU A 56 4.68 5.35 7.94
N ARG A 57 4.65 6.65 7.64
CA ARG A 57 5.76 7.59 7.92
C ARG A 57 6.08 7.63 9.42
N ALA A 58 5.06 7.71 10.27
CA ALA A 58 5.22 7.77 11.72
C ALA A 58 5.80 6.47 12.32
N ILE A 59 5.55 5.32 11.68
CA ILE A 59 6.04 4.01 12.15
C ILE A 59 7.12 3.40 11.25
N ARG A 60 7.79 4.20 10.42
CA ARG A 60 8.68 3.74 9.34
C ARG A 60 9.71 2.71 9.81
N GLU A 61 10.29 2.91 10.99
CA GLU A 61 11.31 2.02 11.59
C GLU A 61 10.75 0.66 12.03
N LYS A 62 9.44 0.57 12.29
CA LYS A 62 8.77 -0.69 12.63
C LYS A 62 8.50 -1.55 11.41
N ILE A 63 8.36 -0.95 10.22
CA ILE A 63 7.91 -1.66 9.02
C ILE A 63 9.00 -2.63 8.53
N GLN A 64 8.68 -3.93 8.59
CA GLN A 64 9.60 -5.00 8.22
C GLN A 64 9.47 -5.39 6.74
N ALA A 65 8.26 -5.28 6.18
CA ALA A 65 7.98 -5.65 4.80
C ALA A 65 6.61 -5.13 4.34
N ILE A 66 6.44 -5.12 3.01
CA ILE A 66 5.15 -4.95 2.35
C ILE A 66 4.81 -6.25 1.61
N ILE A 67 3.61 -6.76 1.82
CA ILE A 67 3.09 -7.98 1.22
C ILE A 67 2.04 -7.60 0.19
N LEU A 68 2.22 -8.04 -1.04
CA LEU A 68 1.29 -7.82 -2.15
C LEU A 68 0.52 -9.11 -2.42
N THR A 69 -0.79 -9.06 -2.22
CA THR A 69 -1.66 -10.23 -2.32
C THR A 69 -1.82 -10.69 -3.78
N HIS A 70 -2.09 -9.75 -4.68
CA HIS A 70 -2.20 -9.98 -6.12
C HIS A 70 -2.00 -8.67 -6.89
N GLY A 71 -2.09 -8.71 -8.23
CA GLY A 71 -1.67 -7.59 -9.10
C GLY A 71 -2.78 -6.65 -9.57
N HIS A 72 -3.96 -6.63 -8.95
CA HIS A 72 -4.98 -5.64 -9.32
C HIS A 72 -4.62 -4.22 -8.86
N GLU A 73 -5.11 -3.22 -9.58
CA GLU A 73 -4.84 -1.80 -9.35
C GLU A 73 -5.24 -1.34 -7.94
N ASP A 74 -6.35 -1.85 -7.43
CA ASP A 74 -6.83 -1.60 -6.08
C ASP A 74 -6.01 -2.29 -4.99
N HIS A 75 -4.92 -2.99 -5.34
CA HIS A 75 -3.98 -3.60 -4.40
C HIS A 75 -2.53 -3.16 -4.61
N ILE A 76 -2.11 -2.79 -5.83
CA ILE A 76 -0.72 -2.37 -6.11
C ILE A 76 -0.59 -0.97 -6.70
N GLY A 77 -1.70 -0.36 -7.12
CA GLY A 77 -1.72 0.82 -7.98
C GLY A 77 -1.17 2.09 -7.33
N ALA A 78 -1.24 2.20 -5.99
CA ALA A 78 -0.71 3.36 -5.27
C ALA A 78 0.76 3.20 -4.86
N LEU A 79 1.32 1.97 -4.92
CA LEU A 79 2.68 1.71 -4.47
C LEU A 79 3.76 2.58 -5.17
N PRO A 80 3.72 2.85 -6.49
CA PRO A 80 4.71 3.70 -7.17
C PRO A 80 4.87 5.10 -6.55
N PHE A 81 3.78 5.66 -6.01
CA PHE A 81 3.77 6.99 -5.38
C PHE A 81 4.52 7.01 -4.05
N PHE A 82 4.63 5.85 -3.38
CA PHE A 82 5.22 5.73 -2.05
C PHE A 82 6.63 5.15 -2.06
N LEU A 83 7.11 4.62 -3.20
CA LEU A 83 8.41 3.97 -3.30
C LEU A 83 9.60 4.79 -2.76
N PRO A 84 9.70 6.12 -3.00
CA PRO A 84 10.79 6.92 -2.42
C PRO A 84 10.80 6.91 -0.89
N GLU A 85 9.62 6.81 -0.26
CA GLU A 85 9.47 6.85 1.20
C GLU A 85 9.62 5.47 1.84
N LEU A 86 9.40 4.43 1.04
CA LEU A 86 9.50 3.03 1.42
C LEU A 86 10.85 2.41 1.02
N GLU A 87 11.83 3.24 0.62
CA GLU A 87 13.16 2.78 0.22
C GLU A 87 13.78 1.90 1.32
N GLY A 88 14.30 0.74 0.93
CA GLY A 88 14.91 -0.23 1.84
C GLY A 88 13.93 -1.19 2.53
N ILE A 89 12.61 -1.01 2.38
CA ILE A 89 11.62 -2.00 2.83
C ILE A 89 11.48 -3.11 1.77
N PRO A 90 11.62 -4.39 2.14
CA PRO A 90 11.41 -5.49 1.20
C PRO A 90 9.94 -5.64 0.80
N LEU A 91 9.74 -5.92 -0.49
CA LEU A 91 8.44 -6.22 -1.10
C LEU A 91 8.35 -7.72 -1.38
N TYR A 92 7.28 -8.34 -0.91
CA TYR A 92 6.97 -9.75 -1.17
C TYR A 92 5.66 -9.87 -1.94
N GLY A 93 5.64 -10.74 -2.95
CA GLY A 93 4.47 -11.03 -3.74
C GLY A 93 4.73 -12.21 -4.67
N THR A 94 3.72 -12.66 -5.39
CA THR A 94 3.92 -13.70 -6.42
C THR A 94 4.77 -13.15 -7.57
N ALA A 95 5.41 -14.03 -8.34
CA ALA A 95 6.20 -13.62 -9.50
C ALA A 95 5.39 -12.77 -10.50
N PHE A 96 4.11 -13.11 -10.71
CA PHE A 96 3.23 -12.37 -11.60
C PHE A 96 2.87 -10.99 -11.01
N THR A 97 2.53 -10.91 -9.73
CA THR A 97 2.27 -9.64 -9.03
C THR A 97 3.46 -8.68 -9.10
N LEU A 98 4.67 -9.20 -8.85
CA LEU A 98 5.89 -8.40 -8.90
C LEU A 98 6.21 -7.94 -10.33
N ALA A 99 5.95 -8.76 -11.35
CA ALA A 99 6.12 -8.37 -12.74
C ALA A 99 5.18 -7.22 -13.15
N LEU A 100 3.90 -7.30 -12.75
CA LEU A 100 2.93 -6.22 -13.00
C LEU A 100 3.32 -4.92 -12.29
N LEU A 101 3.76 -5.01 -11.03
CA LEU A 101 4.27 -3.85 -10.30
C LEU A 101 5.49 -3.24 -11.00
N GLN A 102 6.43 -4.05 -11.47
CA GLN A 102 7.63 -3.56 -12.17
C GLN A 102 7.27 -2.75 -13.41
N GLU A 103 6.32 -3.20 -14.22
CA GLU A 103 5.86 -2.44 -15.39
C GLU A 103 5.23 -1.11 -14.97
N LYS A 104 4.37 -1.11 -13.95
CA LYS A 104 3.76 0.11 -13.40
C LYS A 104 4.80 1.12 -12.89
N VAL A 105 5.84 0.64 -12.21
CA VAL A 105 6.93 1.51 -11.73
C VAL A 105 7.73 2.12 -12.88
N LYS A 106 7.85 1.43 -14.03
CA LYS A 106 8.49 2.00 -15.23
C LYS A 106 7.61 3.10 -15.84
N GLU A 107 6.30 2.88 -15.95
CA GLU A 107 5.35 3.87 -16.46
C GLU A 107 5.38 5.15 -15.62
N HIS A 108 5.49 5.03 -14.30
CA HIS A 108 5.51 6.18 -13.38
C HIS A 108 6.82 7.01 -13.44
N LYS A 109 7.90 6.47 -14.02
CA LYS A 109 9.17 7.17 -14.22
C LYS A 109 9.28 7.84 -15.59
N GLY A 110 8.30 7.62 -16.46
CA GLY A 110 8.22 8.17 -17.82
C GLY A 110 7.73 9.61 -17.87
#